data_AF-A0A402BQN2-F1
#
_entry.id   AF-A0A402BQN2-F1
#
_cell.length_a   1.000
_cell.length_b   1.000
_cell.length_c   1.000
_cell.angle_alpha   90.00
_cell.angle_beta   90.00
_cell.angle_gamma   90.00
#
_symmetry.space_group_name_H-M   'P 1'
#
loop_
_entity.id
_entity.type
_entity.pdbx_description
1 polymer ?
#
loop_
_entity_poly.entity_id
_entity_poly.type
_entity_poly.pdbx_seq_one_letter_code
_entity_poly.pdbx_strand_id
1 'polypeptide(L)' 'MCTTIVQGIPVVADSLLSQEQVFHLVSELKQAWTWEGRQVGRIEIRCAGRMIHLLAYEKPVLQCIPLNFCESEGEEQ' A
#
# COMPACT_ATOMS: atom_id res chain seq x y z
N MET A 1 -9.27 12.28 7.80
CA MET A 1 -8.61 11.50 6.73
C MET A 1 -9.68 10.97 5.79
N CYS A 2 -9.38 10.97 4.50
CA CYS A 2 -10.18 10.37 3.43
C CYS A 2 -9.42 9.17 2.86
N THR A 3 -10.15 8.11 2.53
CA THR A 3 -9.58 6.92 1.88
C THR A 3 -10.07 6.90 0.43
N THR A 4 -9.15 6.72 -0.51
CA THR A 4 -9.46 6.68 -1.93
C THR A 4 -8.50 5.71 -2.65
N ILE A 5 -8.80 5.39 -3.91
CA ILE A 5 -7.92 4.63 -4.79
C ILE A 5 -7.47 5.56 -5.90
N VAL A 6 -6.15 5.76 -6.02
CA VAL A 6 -5.54 6.60 -7.06
C VAL A 6 -4.65 5.70 -7.92
N GLN A 7 -4.96 5.60 -9.21
CA GLN A 7 -4.19 4.77 -10.16
C GLN A 7 -3.98 3.32 -9.72
N GLY A 8 -4.98 2.74 -9.04
CA GLY A 8 -4.94 1.38 -8.49
C GLY A 8 -4.21 1.25 -7.15
N ILE A 9 -3.73 2.34 -6.57
CA ILE A 9 -3.04 2.37 -5.27
C ILE A 9 -4.02 2.88 -4.20
N PRO A 10 -4.24 2.13 -3.10
CA PRO A 10 -4.94 2.64 -1.92
C PRO A 10 -4.19 3.81 -1.29
N VAL A 11 -4.88 4.93 -1.10
CA VAL A 11 -4.35 6.16 -0.50
C VAL A 11 -5.23 6.59 0.66
N VAL A 12 -4.60 6.85 1.81
CA VAL A 12 -5.22 7.55 2.92
C VAL A 12 -4.60 8.95 2.99
N ALA A 13 -5.40 9.99 2.81
CA ALA A 13 -4.92 11.37 2.80
C ALA A 13 -5.69 12.24 3.80
N ASP A 14 -5.04 13.28 4.34
CA ASP A 14 -5.77 14.30 5.09
C ASP A 14 -6.75 15.06 4.19
N SER A 15 -7.93 15.36 4.75
CA SER A 15 -9.03 16.03 4.03
C SER A 15 -8.73 17.48 3.66
N LEU A 16 -7.63 18.03 4.17
CA LEU A 16 -7.12 19.36 3.83
C LEU A 16 -6.45 19.40 2.45
N LEU A 17 -6.05 18.25 1.92
CA LEU A 17 -5.40 18.15 0.61
C LEU A 17 -6.45 18.05 -0.50
N SER A 18 -6.23 18.75 -1.59
CA SER A 18 -7.08 18.60 -2.78
C SER A 18 -6.82 17.25 -3.45
N GLN A 19 -7.83 16.73 -4.15
CA GLN A 19 -7.66 15.50 -4.93
C GLN A 19 -6.55 15.63 -5.99
N GLU A 20 -6.38 16.81 -6.58
CA GLU A 20 -5.33 17.09 -7.55
C GLU A 20 -3.93 17.00 -6.92
N GLN A 21 -3.74 17.60 -5.73
CA GLN A 21 -2.47 17.48 -4.99
C GLN A 21 -2.15 16.03 -4.66
N VAL A 22 -3.15 15.27 -4.19
CA VAL A 22 -2.99 13.83 -3.90
C VAL A 22 -2.63 13.07 -5.18
N PHE A 23 -3.32 13.33 -6.30
CA PHE A 23 -3.06 12.66 -7.57
C PHE A 23 -1.65 12.93 -8.09
N HIS A 24 -1.17 14.16 -8.01
CA HIS A 24 0.18 14.54 -8.43
C HIS A 24 1.25 13.81 -7.60
N LEU A 25 1.14 13.88 -6.27
CA LEU A 25 2.06 13.21 -5.35
C LEU A 25 2.12 11.70 -5.58
N VAL A 26 0.96 11.06 -5.78
CA VAL A 26 0.88 9.61 -6.06
C VAL A 26 1.55 9.29 -7.40
N SER A 27 1.35 10.12 -8.43
CA SER A 27 1.93 9.91 -9.75
C SER A 27 3.45 9.99 -9.74
N GLU A 28 4.00 11.03 -9.10
CA GLU A 28 5.46 11.20 -8.96
C GLU A 28 6.09 10.05 -8.17
N LEU A 29 5.49 9.68 -7.03
CA LEU A 29 5.98 8.58 -6.21
C LEU A 29 5.95 7.24 -6.97
N LYS A 30 4.84 6.94 -7.64
CA LYS A 30 4.69 5.71 -8.44
C LYS A 30 5.75 5.65 -9.54
N GLN A 31 6.00 6.76 -10.22
CA GLN A 31 7.01 6.82 -11.27
C GLN A 31 8.41 6.61 -10.71
N ALA A 32 8.77 7.29 -9.61
CA ALA A 32 10.07 7.14 -8.96
C ALA A 32 10.33 5.67 -8.56
N TRP A 33 9.37 5.02 -7.92
CA TRP A 33 9.51 3.61 -7.52
C TRP A 33 9.57 2.66 -8.72
N THR A 34 8.85 2.97 -9.79
CA THR A 34 8.93 2.19 -11.05
C THR A 34 10.35 2.23 -11.62
N TRP A 35 11.04 3.37 -11.55
CA TRP A 35 12.45 3.47 -11.98
C TRP A 35 13.40 2.63 -11.12
N GLU A 36 13.06 2.39 -9.86
CA GLU A 36 13.78 1.50 -8.95
C GLU A 36 13.37 0.01 -9.12
N GLY A 37 12.44 -0.31 -10.04
CA GLY A 37 11.90 -1.66 -10.20
C GLY A 37 10.96 -2.10 -9.07
N ARG A 38 10.47 -1.16 -8.27
CA ARG A 38 9.61 -1.40 -7.10
C ARG A 38 8.15 -1.07 -7.41
N GLN A 39 7.24 -1.66 -6.65
CA GLN A 39 5.80 -1.39 -6.78
C GLN A 39 5.24 -0.78 -5.51
N VAL A 40 4.61 0.38 -5.63
CA VAL A 40 3.90 1.01 -4.51
C VAL A 40 2.63 0.21 -4.20
N GLY A 41 2.48 -0.22 -2.96
CA GLY A 41 1.34 -0.98 -2.45
C GLY A 41 0.28 -0.12 -1.77
N ARG A 42 0.69 0.84 -0.94
CA ARG A 42 -0.20 1.76 -0.21
C ARG A 42 0.50 3.07 0.07
N ILE A 43 -0.26 4.17 0.13
CA ILE A 43 0.26 5.49 0.49
C ILE A 43 -0.55 6.09 1.65
N GLU A 44 0.14 6.74 2.59
CA GLU A 44 -0.46 7.62 3.58
C GLU A 44 0.10 9.03 3.44
N ILE A 45 -0.77 10.04 3.38
CA ILE A 45 -0.40 11.45 3.23
C ILE A 45 -1.02 12.24 4.37
N ARG A 46 -0.19 12.78 5.26
CA ARG A 46 -0.64 13.54 6.45
C ARG A 46 -0.07 14.95 6.43
N CYS A 47 -0.86 15.92 6.82
CA CYS A 47 -0.43 17.30 6.99
C CYS A 47 0.15 17.46 8.40
N ALA A 48 1.39 17.93 8.49
CA ALA A 48 2.08 18.30 9.73
C ALA A 48 2.39 19.80 9.69
N GLY A 49 1.41 20.61 10.10
CA GLY A 49 1.49 22.08 9.99
C GLY A 49 1.55 22.52 8.52
N ARG A 50 2.70 23.06 8.10
CA ARG A 50 2.97 23.48 6.70
C ARG A 50 3.69 22.41 5.87
N MET A 51 3.95 21.24 6.44
CA MET A 51 4.64 20.14 5.77
C MET A 51 3.69 18.99 5.47
N ILE A 52 4.05 18.18 4.47
CA ILE A 52 3.37 16.92 4.17
C ILE A 52 4.30 15.78 4.59
N HIS A 53 3.78 14.87 5.41
CA HIS A 53 4.40 13.60 5.71
C HIS A 53 3.82 12.54 4.79
N LEU A 54 4.68 11.98 3.94
CA LEU A 54 4.32 10.98 2.95
C LEU A 54 4.93 9.63 3.35
N LEU A 55 4.09 8.65 3.65
CA LEU A 55 4.52 7.28 3.90
C LEU A 55 4.11 6.41 2.72
N ALA A 56 5.08 5.74 2.12
CA ALA A 56 4.88 4.83 1.00
C ALA A 56 5.27 3.41 1.41
N TYR A 57 4.33 2.48 1.24
CA TYR A 57 4.52 1.08 1.55
C TYR A 57 4.66 0.30 0.26
N GLU A 58 5.63 -0.61 0.23
CA GLU A 58 5.84 -1.51 -0.91
C GLU A 58 4.74 -2.56 -1.00
N LYS A 59 4.38 -2.92 -2.24
CA LYS A 59 3.45 -4.00 -2.47
C LYS A 59 4.07 -5.29 -1.93
N PRO A 60 3.36 -6.06 -1.08
CA PRO A 60 3.92 -7.28 -0.53
C PRO A 60 4.17 -8.30 -1.63
N VAL A 61 5.27 -9.04 -1.49
CA VAL A 61 5.49 -10.26 -2.27
C VAL A 61 4.54 -11.32 -1.73
N LEU A 62 3.53 -11.67 -2.52
CA LEU A 62 2.61 -12.75 -2.21
C LEU A 62 3.23 -14.07 -2.64
N GLN A 63 3.61 -14.90 -1.67
CA GLN A 63 4.00 -16.28 -1.90
C GLN A 63 2.97 -17.20 -1.25
N CYS A 64 2.34 -18.05 -2.04
CA CYS A 64 1.51 -19.13 -1.52
C CYS A 64 2.43 -20.24 -1.02
N ILE A 65 2.38 -20.53 0.28
CA ILE A 65 3.12 -21.63 0.88
C ILE A 65 2.15 -22.81 1.03
N PRO A 66 2.43 -23.99 0.45
CA PRO A 66 1.58 -25.16 0.62
C PRO A 66 1.61 -25.61 2.09
N LEU A 67 0.43 -25.87 2.66
CA LEU A 67 0.32 -26.48 3.97
C LEU A 67 0.46 -28.00 3.81
N ASN A 68 1.46 -28.58 4.47
CA ASN A 68 1.51 -30.03 4.66
C ASN A 68 0.65 -30.35 5.89
N PHE A 69 -0.63 -30.64 5.67
CA PHE A 69 -1.43 -31.22 6.74
C PHE A 69 -0.90 -32.62 7.01
N CYS A 70 -0.37 -32.86 8.22
CA CYS A 70 -0.19 -34.23 8.70
C CYS A 70 -1.59 -34.79 8.92
N GLU A 71 -1.98 -35.78 8.12
CA GLU A 71 -3.06 -36.67 8.49
C GLU A 71 -2.60 -37.40 9.76
N SER A 72 -2.99 -36.87 10.92
CA SER A 72 -2.99 -37.67 12.13
C SER A 72 -4.07 -38.72 11.93
N GLU A 73 -3.69 -39.92 11.47
CA GLU A 73 -4.52 -41.10 11.62
C GLU A 73 -4.78 -41.27 13.11
N GLY A 74 -5.91 -40.75 13.56
CA GLY A 74 -6.44 -41.06 14.87
C GLY A 74 -6.88 -42.51 14.84
N GLU A 75 -6.11 -43.35 15.54
CA GLU A 75 -6.45 -44.73 15.85
C GLU A 75 -7.89 -44.81 16.39
N GLU A 76 -8.78 -45.47 15.64
CA GLU A 76 -10.05 -45.97 16.18
C GLU A 76 -9.73 -47.01 17.27
N GLN A 77 -10.13 -46.72 18.52
CA GLN A 77 -10.22 -47.70 19.61
C GLN A 77 -11.62 -48.28 19.71
#